data_AF-A0A0D2AS26-F1
#
_entry.id   AF-A0A0D2AS26-F1
#
_cell.length_a   1.000
_cell.length_b   1.000
_cell.length_c   1.000
_cell.angle_alpha   90.00
_cell.angle_beta   90.00
_cell.angle_gamma   90.00
#
_symmetry.space_group_name_H-M   'P 1'
#
loop_
_entity.id
_entity.type
_entity.pdbx_description
1 polymer ?
#
loop_
_entity_poly.entity_id
_entity_poly.type
_entity_poly.pdbx_seq_one_letter_code
_entity_poly.pdbx_strand_id
1 'polypeptide(L)'
;MHRTYSMRQSRAPTASQIENPPPPPSSTKSGRLFGRGNFGHAFRKGTAGAFGPDLAKKLSQLVKMEKNVMRSMELVGRERMEVAQQLSLWGEGCDEDVSDVTDKLGVLIYEMGELEDQFVDRYDQYRVTIKSIRNIEASVQPSRDRKQKITDQIAQLKYKEPNSPRIVVLEQELVRAEAESLVAEAQLSNITREKLKAAFTYQFDAIREHCEKVAIIAGYGKHLLELVDDTPVTPGETRQAYDGYEASKAIIQDCEDALTNWVTSRAQVKPKLSTRSRNLSQRRKNSAKREGGVDLASQDQPMKDDRDSWVPAGQHGEYEQEEDDEEEEEEAEEEHHAGTNGQHQVPA
;
A
#
# COMPACT_ATOMS: atom_id res chain seq x y z
N MET A 1 5.99 -31.08 -25.63
CA MET A 1 5.02 -29.96 -25.61
C MET A 1 5.71 -28.74 -25.03
N HIS A 2 5.71 -27.60 -25.72
CA HIS A 2 6.23 -26.35 -25.16
C HIS A 2 5.18 -25.78 -24.20
N ARG A 3 5.44 -25.90 -22.88
CA ARG A 3 4.58 -25.29 -21.86
C ARG A 3 4.84 -23.79 -21.84
N THR A 4 3.93 -23.03 -22.44
CA THR A 4 3.96 -21.57 -22.38
C THR A 4 2.97 -21.16 -21.30
N TYR A 5 3.45 -20.99 -20.07
CA TYR A 5 2.61 -20.57 -18.93
C TYR A 5 2.19 -19.10 -19.00
N SER A 6 2.59 -18.38 -20.06
CA SER A 6 2.23 -16.99 -20.25
C SER A 6 1.05 -16.88 -21.20
N MET A 7 -0.03 -16.25 -20.73
CA MET A 7 -1.16 -15.81 -21.55
C MET A 7 -0.78 -14.74 -22.57
N ARG A 8 0.40 -14.11 -22.44
CA ARG A 8 0.75 -12.92 -23.22
C ARG A 8 1.67 -13.31 -24.38
N GLN A 9 1.11 -13.46 -25.57
CA GLN A 9 1.93 -13.68 -26.78
C GLN A 9 2.76 -12.44 -27.17
N SER A 10 2.32 -11.25 -26.75
CA SER A 10 3.07 -10.00 -26.94
C SER A 10 3.43 -9.36 -25.60
N ARG A 11 4.68 -8.88 -25.47
CA ARG A 11 5.13 -8.03 -24.36
C ARG A 11 4.57 -6.59 -24.46
N ALA A 12 3.54 -6.36 -25.26
CA ALA A 12 2.95 -5.04 -25.43
C ALA A 12 2.14 -4.66 -24.18
N PRO A 13 2.13 -3.38 -23.78
CA PRO A 13 1.33 -2.91 -22.66
C PRO A 13 -0.17 -3.08 -22.97
N THR A 14 -0.95 -3.54 -21.99
CA THR A 14 -2.41 -3.67 -22.13
C THR A 14 -3.08 -2.31 -22.30
N ALA A 15 -4.32 -2.25 -22.80
CA ALA A 15 -5.03 -0.98 -22.95
C ALA A 15 -5.14 -0.20 -21.63
N SER A 16 -5.34 -0.89 -20.50
CA SER A 16 -5.32 -0.26 -19.17
C SER A 16 -3.94 0.25 -18.75
N GLN A 17 -2.85 -0.41 -19.14
CA GLN A 17 -1.47 0.03 -18.86
C GLN A 17 -1.08 1.24 -19.72
N ILE A 18 -1.70 1.41 -20.90
CA ILE A 18 -1.56 2.61 -21.73
C ILE A 18 -2.33 3.78 -21.10
N GLU A 19 -3.53 3.54 -20.56
CA GLU A 19 -4.32 4.57 -19.86
C GLU A 19 -3.65 4.99 -18.54
N ASN A 20 -3.12 4.02 -17.80
CA ASN A 20 -2.46 4.21 -16.50
C ASN A 20 -1.14 3.43 -16.48
N PRO A 21 0.02 4.11 -16.65
CA PRO A 21 1.31 3.43 -16.67
C PRO A 21 1.54 2.66 -15.36
N PRO A 22 2.17 1.46 -15.42
CA PRO A 22 2.40 0.66 -14.22
C PRO A 22 3.32 1.42 -13.24
N PRO A 23 3.05 1.33 -11.93
CA PRO A 23 3.94 1.91 -10.93
C PRO A 23 5.29 1.18 -10.92
N PRO A 24 6.33 1.76 -10.27
CA PRO A 24 7.55 1.02 -10.00
C PRO A 24 7.26 -0.23 -9.15
N PRO A 25 8.12 -1.26 -9.25
CA PRO A 25 7.94 -2.50 -8.51
C PRO A 25 7.90 -2.24 -7.00
N SER A 26 7.11 -3.04 -6.29
CA SER A 26 6.94 -2.94 -4.85
C SER A 26 8.27 -2.91 -4.11
N SER A 27 8.38 -1.98 -3.16
CA SER A 27 9.53 -1.78 -2.27
C SER A 27 9.91 -3.01 -1.44
N THR A 28 9.06 -4.03 -1.33
CA THR A 28 9.39 -5.31 -0.68
C THR A 28 9.95 -6.39 -1.61
N LYS A 29 10.03 -6.11 -2.92
CA LYS A 29 10.59 -7.01 -3.94
C LYS A 29 12.09 -6.75 -4.20
N SER A 30 12.57 -5.52 -4.04
CA SER A 30 14.01 -5.19 -4.14
C SER A 30 14.75 -5.59 -2.85
N GLY A 31 15.82 -6.37 -2.95
CA GLY A 31 16.71 -6.68 -1.81
C GLY A 31 16.60 -8.07 -1.15
N ARG A 32 15.89 -9.05 -1.75
CA ARG A 32 15.89 -10.44 -1.22
C ARG A 32 17.15 -11.21 -1.65
N LEU A 33 18.27 -10.96 -0.98
CA LEU A 33 19.48 -11.77 -1.15
C LEU A 33 19.61 -12.94 -0.16
N PHE A 34 18.84 -13.02 0.93
CA PHE A 34 18.86 -14.17 1.84
C PHE A 34 17.48 -14.50 2.43
N GLY A 35 17.21 -15.80 2.62
CA GLY A 35 15.88 -16.37 2.76
C GLY A 35 15.27 -16.43 4.17
N ARG A 36 13.94 -16.65 4.14
CA ARG A 36 13.13 -17.52 5.02
C ARG A 36 13.00 -17.14 6.51
N GLY A 37 11.86 -16.56 6.85
CA GLY A 37 11.37 -16.48 8.24
C GLY A 37 10.00 -15.82 8.37
N ASN A 38 8.92 -16.59 8.24
CA ASN A 38 7.53 -16.13 8.40
C ASN A 38 7.10 -16.13 9.89
N PHE A 39 7.91 -15.54 10.78
CA PHE A 39 7.57 -15.48 12.20
C PHE A 39 6.74 -14.24 12.55
N GLY A 40 5.48 -14.50 12.91
CA GLY A 40 4.70 -13.72 13.88
C GLY A 40 4.02 -12.45 13.37
N HIS A 41 2.95 -12.59 12.55
CA HIS A 41 2.05 -11.47 12.23
C HIS A 41 1.38 -10.86 13.49
N ALA A 42 1.28 -11.62 14.58
CA ALA A 42 0.73 -11.21 15.87
C ALA A 42 1.76 -10.53 16.80
N PHE A 43 3.01 -11.00 16.84
CA PHE A 43 4.06 -10.44 17.71
C PHE A 43 4.51 -9.04 17.26
N ARG A 44 4.48 -8.75 15.95
CA ARG A 44 4.88 -7.44 15.41
C ARG A 44 3.88 -6.29 15.66
N LYS A 45 2.68 -6.58 16.19
CA LYS A 45 1.66 -5.56 16.51
C LYS A 45 1.93 -4.85 17.85
N GLY A 46 2.60 -5.53 18.78
CA GLY A 46 2.85 -5.02 20.15
C GLY A 46 3.94 -3.95 20.26
N THR A 47 4.89 -3.93 19.32
CA THR A 47 6.03 -2.99 19.34
C THR A 47 5.89 -1.81 18.38
N ALA A 48 4.84 -1.81 17.54
CA ALA A 48 4.60 -0.75 16.56
C ALA A 48 3.96 0.49 17.21
N GLY A 49 4.75 1.52 17.47
CA GLY A 49 4.29 2.79 18.06
C GLY A 49 4.73 3.02 19.52
N ALA A 50 5.58 2.16 20.07
CA ALA A 50 6.19 2.37 21.39
C ALA A 50 7.17 3.56 21.39
N PHE A 51 7.84 3.80 20.26
CA PHE A 51 8.79 4.89 20.06
C PHE A 51 8.40 5.68 18.82
N GLY A 52 8.01 6.94 19.00
CA GLY A 52 7.59 7.84 17.94
C GLY A 52 6.69 8.97 18.44
N PRO A 53 6.59 10.09 17.73
CA PRO A 53 5.78 11.23 18.17
C PRO A 53 4.30 10.86 18.30
N ASP A 54 3.63 11.36 19.35
CA ASP A 54 2.29 10.91 19.75
C ASP A 54 1.24 11.01 18.63
N LEU A 55 1.32 12.04 17.79
CA LEU A 55 0.40 12.23 16.66
C LEU A 55 0.54 11.14 15.59
N ALA A 56 1.78 10.74 15.28
CA ALA A 56 2.10 9.82 14.20
C ALA A 56 1.90 8.34 14.58
N LYS A 57 1.78 8.00 15.88
CA LYS A 57 1.72 6.61 16.37
C LYS A 57 0.64 5.78 15.68
N LYS A 58 -0.57 6.31 15.55
CA LYS A 58 -1.71 5.59 14.93
C LYS A 58 -1.47 5.32 13.45
N LEU A 59 -0.98 6.33 12.74
CA LEU A 59 -0.74 6.21 11.30
C LEU A 59 0.47 5.31 11.01
N SER A 60 1.50 5.34 11.86
CA SER A 60 2.62 4.39 11.84
C SER A 60 2.15 2.94 12.02
N GLN A 61 1.22 2.70 12.95
CA GLN A 61 0.63 1.38 13.15
C GLN A 61 -0.14 0.93 11.90
N LEU A 62 -0.94 1.81 11.29
CA LEU A 62 -1.65 1.52 10.05
C LEU A 62 -0.68 1.18 8.91
N VAL A 63 0.34 2.01 8.66
CA VAL A 63 1.34 1.76 7.60
C VAL A 63 2.04 0.42 7.78
N LYS A 64 2.34 0.02 9.03
CA LYS A 64 2.91 -1.30 9.33
C LYS A 64 1.93 -2.44 9.04
N MET A 65 0.67 -2.27 9.42
CA MET A 65 -0.37 -3.26 9.12
C MET A 65 -0.57 -3.43 7.61
N GLU A 66 -0.61 -2.33 6.86
CA GLU A 66 -0.70 -2.32 5.40
C GLU A 66 0.49 -3.01 4.72
N LYS A 67 1.72 -2.81 5.24
CA LYS A 67 2.90 -3.55 4.78
C LYS A 67 2.75 -5.06 4.96
N ASN A 68 2.12 -5.50 6.04
CA ASN A 68 1.90 -6.93 6.27
C ASN A 68 0.84 -7.51 5.32
N VAL A 69 -0.27 -6.80 5.10
CA VAL A 69 -1.30 -7.18 4.12
C VAL A 69 -0.67 -7.36 2.74
N MET A 70 0.14 -6.40 2.31
CA MET A 70 0.85 -6.46 1.03
C MET A 70 1.78 -7.68 0.93
N ARG A 71 2.54 -8.01 1.99
CA ARG A 71 3.37 -9.24 2.02
C ARG A 71 2.53 -10.52 1.91
N SER A 72 1.34 -10.55 2.52
CA SER A 72 0.42 -11.67 2.37
C SER A 72 -0.10 -11.79 0.94
N MET A 73 -0.40 -10.68 0.28
CA MET A 73 -0.80 -10.66 -1.14
C MET A 73 0.32 -11.18 -2.05
N GLU A 74 1.58 -10.77 -1.83
CA GLU A 74 2.74 -11.31 -2.56
C GLU A 74 2.88 -12.83 -2.42
N LEU A 75 2.64 -13.36 -1.21
CA LEU A 75 2.67 -14.79 -0.98
C LEU A 75 1.55 -15.49 -1.74
N VAL A 76 0.32 -14.97 -1.66
CA VAL A 76 -0.83 -15.52 -2.40
C VAL A 76 -0.57 -15.56 -3.90
N GLY A 77 0.01 -14.49 -4.47
CA GLY A 77 0.37 -14.44 -5.89
C GLY A 77 1.33 -15.57 -6.28
N ARG A 78 2.41 -15.76 -5.51
CA ARG A 78 3.40 -16.81 -5.76
C ARG A 78 2.82 -18.23 -5.61
N GLU A 79 2.15 -18.50 -4.50
CA GLU A 79 1.54 -19.80 -4.24
C GLU A 79 0.51 -20.16 -5.30
N ARG A 80 -0.26 -19.17 -5.80
CA ARG A 80 -1.22 -19.37 -6.89
C ARG A 80 -0.53 -19.79 -8.20
N MET A 81 0.64 -19.24 -8.51
CA MET A 81 1.44 -19.67 -9.67
C MET A 81 1.98 -21.10 -9.52
N GLU A 82 2.41 -21.48 -8.31
CA GLU A 82 2.88 -22.85 -8.03
C GLU A 82 1.73 -23.86 -8.13
N VAL A 83 0.55 -23.52 -7.59
CA VAL A 83 -0.68 -24.32 -7.73
C VAL A 83 -1.06 -24.52 -9.19
N ALA A 84 -0.98 -23.47 -10.01
CA ALA A 84 -1.23 -23.56 -11.45
C ALA A 84 -0.32 -24.56 -12.16
N GLN A 85 0.98 -24.52 -11.85
CA GLN A 85 1.96 -25.46 -12.42
C GLN A 85 1.70 -26.89 -11.97
N GLN A 86 1.41 -27.08 -10.68
CA GLN A 86 1.13 -28.39 -10.12
C GLN A 86 -0.15 -29.01 -10.68
N LEU A 87 -1.18 -28.20 -10.97
CA LEU A 87 -2.42 -28.63 -11.60
C LEU A 87 -2.18 -29.19 -13.01
N SER A 88 -1.45 -28.43 -13.85
CA SER A 88 -1.08 -28.83 -15.21
C SER A 88 -0.20 -30.10 -15.19
N LEU A 89 0.75 -30.20 -14.26
CA LEU A 89 1.58 -31.38 -14.07
C LEU A 89 0.78 -32.64 -13.71
N TRP A 90 -0.19 -32.52 -12.81
CA TRP A 90 -1.04 -33.64 -12.41
C TRP A 90 -1.91 -34.12 -13.58
N GLY A 91 -2.50 -33.19 -14.33
CA GLY A 91 -3.40 -33.52 -15.43
C GLY A 91 -2.73 -34.20 -16.63
N GLU A 92 -1.41 -34.07 -16.80
CA GLU A 92 -0.65 -34.79 -17.84
C GLU A 92 -0.77 -36.32 -17.71
N GLY A 93 -0.99 -36.83 -16.50
CA GLY A 93 -1.18 -38.26 -16.26
C GLY A 93 -2.63 -38.76 -16.41
N CYS A 94 -3.56 -37.90 -16.82
CA CYS A 94 -4.99 -38.21 -16.94
C CYS A 94 -5.41 -38.47 -18.39
N ASP A 95 -6.71 -38.72 -18.60
CA ASP A 95 -7.33 -38.83 -19.92
C ASP A 95 -7.17 -37.52 -20.73
N GLU A 96 -7.29 -37.61 -22.05
CA GLU A 96 -6.97 -36.51 -22.99
C GLU A 96 -7.76 -35.22 -22.73
N ASP A 97 -9.04 -35.34 -22.37
CA ASP A 97 -9.95 -34.24 -22.02
C ASP A 97 -9.51 -33.53 -20.73
N VAL A 98 -9.24 -34.30 -19.68
CA VAL A 98 -8.76 -33.80 -18.40
C VAL A 98 -7.39 -33.15 -18.56
N SER A 99 -6.51 -33.77 -19.34
CA SER A 99 -5.16 -33.26 -19.60
C SER A 99 -5.19 -31.89 -20.28
N ASP A 100 -6.00 -31.72 -21.34
CA ASP A 100 -6.10 -30.43 -22.03
C ASP A 100 -6.73 -29.34 -21.16
N VAL A 101 -7.84 -29.65 -20.50
CA VAL A 101 -8.57 -28.67 -19.67
C VAL A 101 -7.73 -28.22 -18.48
N THR A 102 -7.05 -29.15 -17.80
CA THR A 102 -6.18 -28.80 -16.65
C THR A 102 -4.94 -28.00 -17.05
N ASP A 103 -4.40 -28.23 -18.25
CA ASP A 103 -3.34 -27.40 -18.83
C ASP A 103 -3.82 -25.95 -19.02
N LYS A 104 -4.97 -25.75 -19.67
CA LYS A 104 -5.53 -24.40 -19.89
C LYS A 104 -5.98 -23.72 -18.59
N LEU A 105 -6.53 -24.48 -17.63
CA LEU A 105 -6.84 -23.97 -16.29
C LEU A 105 -5.57 -23.52 -15.56
N GLY A 106 -4.46 -24.27 -15.70
CA GLY A 106 -3.16 -23.86 -15.19
C GLY A 106 -2.73 -22.51 -15.74
N VAL A 107 -2.85 -22.30 -17.06
CA VAL A 107 -2.54 -20.99 -17.68
C VAL A 107 -3.40 -19.85 -17.10
N LEU A 108 -4.70 -20.05 -16.94
CA LEU A 108 -5.61 -19.05 -16.36
C LEU A 108 -5.28 -18.72 -14.89
N ILE A 109 -5.04 -19.74 -14.07
CA ILE A 109 -4.70 -19.57 -12.65
C ILE A 109 -3.33 -18.89 -12.51
N TYR A 110 -2.39 -19.17 -13.41
CA TYR A 110 -1.09 -18.51 -13.44
C TYR A 110 -1.23 -17.00 -13.71
N GLU A 111 -2.04 -16.60 -14.71
CA GLU A 111 -2.30 -15.17 -14.98
C GLU A 111 -3.01 -14.49 -13.80
N MET A 112 -3.87 -15.18 -13.04
CA MET A 112 -4.41 -14.64 -11.78
C MET A 112 -3.32 -14.33 -10.75
N GLY A 113 -2.23 -15.10 -10.72
CA GLY A 113 -1.05 -14.83 -9.91
C GLY A 113 -0.31 -13.58 -10.39
N GLU A 114 -0.10 -13.45 -11.71
CA GLU A 114 0.55 -12.27 -12.31
C GLU A 114 -0.25 -10.98 -12.09
N LEU A 115 -1.58 -11.05 -12.19
CA LEU A 115 -2.48 -9.93 -11.89
C LEU A 115 -2.46 -9.53 -10.40
N GLU A 116 -2.24 -10.49 -9.50
CA GLU A 116 -2.03 -10.22 -8.08
C GLU A 116 -0.70 -9.47 -7.89
N ASP A 117 0.37 -9.92 -8.55
CA ASP A 117 1.69 -9.29 -8.45
C ASP A 117 1.69 -7.84 -8.97
N GLN A 118 1.00 -7.57 -10.08
CA GLN A 118 0.77 -6.22 -10.62
C GLN A 118 -0.09 -5.37 -9.67
N PHE A 119 -1.07 -5.98 -8.99
CA PHE A 119 -1.89 -5.27 -8.00
C PHE A 119 -1.08 -4.89 -6.76
N VAL A 120 -0.18 -5.77 -6.29
CA VAL A 120 0.74 -5.50 -5.17
C VAL A 120 1.59 -4.25 -5.43
N ASP A 121 2.11 -4.07 -6.64
CA ASP A 121 2.92 -2.88 -6.97
C ASP A 121 2.10 -1.58 -6.83
N ARG A 122 0.81 -1.62 -7.19
CA ARG A 122 -0.11 -0.48 -6.98
C ARG A 122 -0.47 -0.31 -5.50
N TYR A 123 -0.63 -1.41 -4.78
CA TYR A 123 -0.86 -1.39 -3.34
C TYR A 123 0.28 -0.70 -2.59
N ASP A 124 1.52 -0.92 -3.04
CA ASP A 124 2.71 -0.28 -2.46
C ASP A 124 2.69 1.24 -2.62
N GLN A 125 2.31 1.75 -3.80
CA GLN A 125 2.15 3.20 -4.03
C GLN A 125 1.09 3.84 -3.12
N TYR A 126 -0.04 3.15 -2.93
CA TYR A 126 -1.03 3.55 -1.93
C TYR A 126 -0.39 3.64 -0.53
N ARG A 127 0.33 2.60 -0.11
CA ARG A 127 0.98 2.57 1.21
C ARG A 127 2.03 3.67 1.37
N VAL A 128 2.87 3.91 0.37
CA VAL A 128 3.90 4.96 0.38
C VAL A 128 3.25 6.35 0.49
N THR A 129 2.11 6.55 -0.18
CA THR A 129 1.34 7.80 -0.06
C THR A 129 0.83 8.01 1.37
N ILE A 130 0.33 6.97 2.04
CA ILE A 130 -0.06 7.03 3.46
C ILE A 130 1.16 7.23 4.37
N LYS A 131 2.30 6.58 4.09
CA LYS A 131 3.57 6.80 4.80
C LYS A 131 4.01 8.27 4.72
N SER A 132 3.82 8.91 3.57
CA SER A 132 4.12 10.34 3.38
C SER A 132 3.27 11.24 4.29
N ILE A 133 1.99 10.92 4.52
CA ILE A 133 1.15 11.66 5.49
C ILE A 133 1.74 11.52 6.91
N ARG A 134 2.11 10.30 7.31
CA ARG A 134 2.74 10.04 8.62
C ARG A 134 4.03 10.83 8.83
N ASN A 135 4.86 10.92 7.80
CA ASN A 135 6.12 11.68 7.89
C ASN A 135 5.86 13.18 8.14
N ILE A 136 4.81 13.74 7.53
CA ILE A 136 4.40 15.13 7.74
C ILE A 136 3.80 15.31 9.15
N GLU A 137 3.00 14.36 9.62
CA GLU A 137 2.51 14.38 11.01
C GLU A 137 3.67 14.40 12.01
N ALA A 138 4.72 13.60 11.77
CA ALA A 138 5.91 13.58 12.60
C ALA A 138 6.68 14.91 12.54
N SER A 139 6.82 15.53 11.36
CA SER A 139 7.58 16.78 11.20
C SER A 139 6.90 18.01 11.83
N VAL A 140 5.59 17.95 12.11
CA VAL A 140 4.87 19.03 12.82
C VAL A 140 5.06 18.99 14.34
N GLN A 141 5.46 17.83 14.90
CA GLN A 141 5.58 17.64 16.34
C GLN A 141 6.61 18.58 17.01
N PRO A 142 7.81 18.80 16.45
CA PRO A 142 8.78 19.75 17.02
C PRO A 142 8.21 21.16 17.21
N SER A 143 7.33 21.62 16.30
CA SER A 143 6.68 22.94 16.41
C SER A 143 5.72 22.99 17.61
N ARG A 144 4.96 21.92 17.86
CA ARG A 144 4.09 21.80 19.03
C ARG A 144 4.87 21.78 20.33
N ASP A 145 5.93 20.97 20.37
CA ASP A 145 6.78 20.80 21.55
C ASP A 145 7.51 22.10 21.89
N ARG A 146 7.99 22.84 20.88
CA ARG A 146 8.59 24.17 21.05
C ARG A 146 7.61 25.15 21.68
N LYS A 147 6.37 25.22 21.17
CA LYS A 147 5.32 26.10 21.72
C LYS A 147 4.99 25.75 23.18
N GLN A 148 4.83 24.46 23.48
CA GLN A 148 4.57 24.00 24.85
C GLN A 148 5.72 24.35 25.79
N LYS A 149 6.96 24.09 25.38
CA LYS A 149 8.17 24.40 26.17
C LYS A 149 8.28 25.89 26.52
N ILE A 150 8.00 26.78 25.56
CA ILE A 150 8.01 28.24 25.82
C ILE A 150 6.89 28.62 26.79
N THR A 151 5.70 28.03 26.62
CA THR A 151 4.55 28.26 27.51
C THR A 151 4.87 27.86 28.96
N ASP A 152 5.47 26.68 29.16
CA ASP A 152 5.85 26.18 30.47
C ASP A 152 6.94 27.04 31.12
N GLN A 153 7.91 27.51 30.33
CA GLN A 153 8.95 28.44 30.80
C GLN A 153 8.34 29.77 31.26
N ILE A 154 7.38 30.31 30.52
CA ILE A 154 6.64 31.53 30.91
C ILE A 154 5.88 31.29 32.21
N ALA A 155 5.15 30.18 32.33
CA ALA A 155 4.40 29.85 33.54
C ALA A 155 5.32 29.71 34.77
N GLN A 156 6.46 29.03 34.61
CA GLN A 156 7.45 28.86 35.67
C GLN A 156 8.08 30.20 36.09
N LEU A 157 8.45 31.06 35.14
CA LEU A 157 9.03 32.37 35.43
C LEU A 157 8.01 33.31 36.07
N LYS A 158 6.75 33.31 35.61
CA LYS A 158 5.67 34.10 36.24
C LYS A 158 5.42 33.68 37.69
N TYR A 159 5.57 32.39 38.02
CA TYR A 159 5.42 31.90 39.38
C TYR A 159 6.62 32.22 40.29
N LYS A 160 7.85 32.03 39.80
CA LYS A 160 9.08 32.18 40.62
C LYS A 160 9.62 33.61 40.66
N GLU A 161 9.59 34.31 39.53
CA GLU A 161 10.22 35.62 39.33
C GLU A 161 9.33 36.53 38.47
N PRO A 162 8.18 37.02 39.01
CA PRO A 162 7.17 37.73 38.24
C PRO A 162 7.66 39.06 37.62
N ASN A 163 8.74 39.64 38.14
CA ASN A 163 9.32 40.89 37.65
C ASN A 163 10.50 40.69 36.69
N SER A 164 10.76 39.44 36.25
CA SER A 164 11.88 39.15 35.35
C SER A 164 11.64 39.75 33.96
N PRO A 165 12.57 40.56 33.41
CA PRO A 165 12.44 41.14 32.07
C PRO A 165 12.45 40.07 30.97
N ARG A 166 12.91 38.86 31.29
CA ARG A 166 12.94 37.70 30.40
C ARG A 166 11.54 37.18 30.05
N ILE A 167 10.52 37.51 30.84
CA ILE A 167 9.12 37.17 30.55
C ILE A 167 8.67 37.81 29.23
N VAL A 168 8.99 39.10 29.03
CA VAL A 168 8.57 39.85 27.82
C VAL A 168 9.21 39.25 26.55
N VAL A 169 10.47 38.82 26.64
CA VAL A 169 11.17 38.17 25.52
C VAL A 169 10.52 36.83 25.18
N LEU A 170 10.25 35.99 26.20
CA LEU A 170 9.59 34.70 26.00
C LEU A 170 8.16 34.85 25.48
N GLU A 171 7.42 35.88 25.89
CA GLU A 171 6.09 36.18 25.34
C GLU A 171 6.16 36.52 23.84
N GLN A 172 7.15 37.32 23.42
CA GLN A 172 7.37 37.59 22.01
C GLN A 172 7.78 36.33 21.22
N GLU A 173 8.64 35.49 21.80
CA GLU A 173 9.01 34.19 21.22
C GLU A 173 7.80 33.25 21.12
N LEU A 174 6.89 33.27 22.10
CA LEU A 174 5.66 32.48 22.07
C LEU A 174 4.77 32.89 20.91
N VAL A 175 4.56 34.20 20.68
CA VAL A 175 3.77 34.69 19.54
C VAL A 175 4.34 34.20 18.21
N ARG A 176 5.68 34.21 18.07
CA ARG A 176 6.33 33.67 16.87
C ARG A 176 6.13 32.15 16.74
N ALA A 177 6.32 31.40 17.83
CA ALA A 177 6.13 29.95 17.84
C ALA A 177 4.67 29.55 17.57
N GLU A 178 3.70 30.35 18.02
CA GLU A 178 2.28 30.18 17.73
C GLU A 178 1.98 30.37 16.24
N ALA A 179 2.52 31.42 15.62
CA ALA A 179 2.37 31.64 14.19
C ALA A 179 2.98 30.50 13.36
N GLU A 180 4.20 30.07 13.70
CA GLU A 180 4.87 28.91 13.07
C GLU A 180 4.03 27.63 13.22
N SER A 181 3.47 27.39 14.43
CA SER A 181 2.59 26.24 14.69
C SER A 181 1.29 26.30 13.87
N LEU A 182 0.66 27.48 13.75
CA LEU A 182 -0.56 27.63 12.95
C LEU A 182 -0.33 27.32 11.46
N VAL A 183 0.80 27.77 10.90
CA VAL A 183 1.17 27.47 9.51
C VAL A 183 1.41 25.97 9.33
N ALA A 184 2.16 25.34 10.23
CA ALA A 184 2.46 23.91 10.18
C ALA A 184 1.18 23.04 10.29
N GLU A 185 0.26 23.39 11.18
CA GLU A 185 -1.04 22.71 11.31
C GLU A 185 -1.90 22.86 10.05
N ALA A 186 -1.95 24.07 9.47
CA ALA A 186 -2.70 24.31 8.24
C ALA A 186 -2.14 23.49 7.07
N GLN A 187 -0.81 23.44 6.92
CA GLN A 187 -0.14 22.62 5.92
C GLN A 187 -0.43 21.13 6.10
N LEU A 188 -0.28 20.60 7.31
CA LEU A 188 -0.62 19.21 7.62
C LEU A 188 -2.07 18.89 7.28
N SER A 189 -2.98 19.78 7.64
CA SER A 189 -4.42 19.63 7.39
C SER A 189 -4.72 19.54 5.89
N ASN A 190 -4.10 20.40 5.08
CA ASN A 190 -4.30 20.43 3.63
C ASN A 190 -3.67 19.22 2.93
N ILE A 191 -2.41 18.91 3.23
CA ILE A 191 -1.71 17.78 2.61
C ILE A 191 -2.36 16.45 2.98
N THR A 192 -2.79 16.29 4.24
CA THR A 192 -3.51 15.08 4.67
C THR A 192 -4.76 14.85 3.84
N ARG A 193 -5.59 15.88 3.60
CA ARG A 193 -6.80 15.75 2.78
C ARG A 193 -6.50 15.41 1.32
N GLU A 194 -5.48 16.05 0.75
CA GLU A 194 -5.06 15.83 -0.63
C GLU A 194 -4.54 14.39 -0.83
N LYS A 195 -3.54 14.00 -0.03
CA LYS A 195 -2.91 12.67 -0.13
C LYS A 195 -3.87 11.56 0.25
N LEU A 196 -4.73 11.74 1.26
CA LEU A 196 -5.72 10.72 1.63
C LEU A 196 -6.69 10.46 0.47
N LYS A 197 -7.19 11.52 -0.16
CA LYS A 197 -8.09 11.39 -1.31
C LYS A 197 -7.38 10.72 -2.49
N ALA A 198 -6.16 11.13 -2.80
CA ALA A 198 -5.37 10.53 -3.88
C ALA A 198 -5.08 9.05 -3.61
N ALA A 199 -4.61 8.70 -2.41
CA ALA A 199 -4.26 7.35 -2.00
C ALA A 199 -5.44 6.38 -2.16
N PHE A 200 -6.61 6.71 -1.60
CA PHE A 200 -7.77 5.82 -1.66
C PHE A 200 -8.44 5.80 -3.03
N THR A 201 -8.38 6.90 -3.80
CA THR A 201 -8.85 6.87 -5.20
C THR A 201 -8.03 5.87 -6.00
N TYR A 202 -6.70 5.99 -5.93
CA TYR A 202 -5.78 5.09 -6.61
C TYR A 202 -5.96 3.62 -6.17
N GLN A 203 -6.09 3.39 -4.86
CA GLN A 203 -6.30 2.05 -4.31
C GLN A 203 -7.60 1.41 -4.80
N PHE A 204 -8.72 2.15 -4.78
CA PHE A 204 -10.01 1.58 -5.20
C PHE A 204 -10.09 1.36 -6.71
N ASP A 205 -9.45 2.21 -7.51
CA ASP A 205 -9.35 1.99 -8.96
C ASP A 205 -8.50 0.75 -9.27
N ALA A 206 -7.37 0.57 -8.57
CA ALA A 206 -6.51 -0.61 -8.70
C ALA A 206 -7.23 -1.91 -8.28
N ILE A 207 -7.99 -1.89 -7.17
CA ILE A 207 -8.81 -3.02 -6.71
C ILE A 207 -9.86 -3.35 -7.78
N ARG A 208 -10.55 -2.34 -8.32
CA ARG A 208 -11.61 -2.56 -9.31
C ARG A 208 -11.06 -3.24 -10.56
N GLU A 209 -9.93 -2.76 -11.08
CA GLU A 209 -9.27 -3.39 -12.22
C GLU A 209 -8.90 -4.85 -11.93
N HIS A 210 -8.24 -5.10 -10.80
CA HIS A 210 -7.83 -6.45 -10.42
C HIS A 210 -9.04 -7.39 -10.31
N CYS A 211 -10.08 -7.00 -9.57
CA CYS A 211 -11.26 -7.84 -9.39
C CYS A 211 -12.02 -8.11 -10.69
N GLU A 212 -12.16 -7.11 -11.58
CA GLU A 212 -12.85 -7.33 -12.86
C GLU A 212 -12.05 -8.23 -13.81
N LYS A 213 -10.72 -8.08 -13.86
CA LYS A 213 -9.86 -8.98 -14.64
C LYS A 213 -9.90 -10.42 -14.10
N VAL A 214 -9.88 -10.58 -12.78
CA VAL A 214 -10.08 -11.90 -12.14
C VAL A 214 -11.46 -12.48 -12.46
N ALA A 215 -12.51 -11.64 -12.48
CA ALA A 215 -13.85 -12.09 -12.84
C ALA A 215 -13.95 -12.56 -14.31
N ILE A 216 -13.24 -11.89 -15.23
CA ILE A 216 -13.11 -12.32 -16.63
C ILE A 216 -12.48 -13.72 -16.69
N ILE A 217 -11.33 -13.90 -16.02
CA ILE A 217 -10.64 -15.21 -15.98
C ILE A 217 -11.55 -16.29 -15.39
N ALA A 218 -12.26 -16.00 -14.30
CA ALA A 218 -13.18 -16.95 -13.68
C ALA A 218 -14.34 -17.36 -14.61
N GLY A 219 -14.82 -16.44 -15.46
CA GLY A 219 -15.82 -16.72 -16.49
C GLY A 219 -15.31 -17.70 -17.54
N TYR A 220 -14.15 -17.42 -18.14
CA TYR A 220 -13.54 -18.30 -19.14
C TYR A 220 -13.08 -19.64 -18.55
N GLY A 221 -12.62 -19.65 -17.29
CA GLY A 221 -12.30 -20.88 -16.58
C GLY A 221 -13.50 -21.81 -16.45
N LYS A 222 -14.72 -21.28 -16.29
CA LYS A 222 -15.94 -22.11 -16.34
C LYS A 222 -16.24 -22.65 -17.73
N HIS A 223 -16.02 -21.88 -18.79
CA HIS A 223 -16.21 -22.36 -20.16
C HIS A 223 -15.25 -23.51 -20.50
N LEU A 224 -14.03 -23.51 -19.98
CA LEU A 224 -13.11 -24.65 -20.13
C LEU A 224 -13.67 -25.94 -19.52
N LEU A 225 -14.40 -25.84 -18.40
CA LEU A 225 -14.99 -27.02 -17.75
C LEU A 225 -16.11 -27.65 -18.57
N GLU A 226 -16.75 -26.91 -19.48
CA GLU A 226 -17.78 -27.44 -20.39
C GLU A 226 -17.21 -28.42 -21.42
N LEU A 227 -15.88 -28.47 -21.58
CA LEU A 227 -15.18 -29.42 -22.46
C LEU A 227 -14.92 -30.78 -21.81
N VAL A 228 -15.15 -30.93 -20.50
CA VAL A 228 -15.00 -32.21 -19.81
C VAL A 228 -16.35 -32.93 -19.83
N ASP A 229 -16.38 -34.15 -20.38
CA ASP A 229 -17.56 -35.00 -20.34
C ASP A 229 -17.65 -35.72 -18.98
N ASP A 230 -18.66 -35.36 -18.19
CA ASP A 230 -18.93 -35.97 -16.88
C ASP A 230 -19.84 -37.21 -16.97
N THR A 231 -20.20 -37.66 -18.18
CA THR A 231 -21.02 -38.84 -18.40
C THR A 231 -20.31 -40.10 -17.87
N PRO A 232 -20.95 -40.86 -16.94
CA PRO A 232 -20.36 -42.09 -16.42
C PRO A 232 -20.15 -43.13 -17.52
N VAL A 233 -19.01 -43.83 -17.47
CA VAL A 233 -18.70 -44.92 -18.41
C VAL A 233 -18.97 -46.28 -17.76
N THR A 234 -19.57 -47.19 -18.52
CA THR A 234 -19.81 -48.56 -18.06
C THR A 234 -18.47 -49.31 -17.93
N PRO A 235 -18.25 -50.12 -16.88
CA PRO A 235 -17.04 -50.91 -16.76
C PRO A 235 -16.77 -51.77 -18.00
N GLY A 236 -15.61 -51.59 -18.63
CA GLY A 236 -15.21 -52.28 -19.86
C GLY A 236 -15.46 -51.51 -21.16
N GLU A 237 -16.20 -50.41 -21.11
CA GLU A 237 -16.32 -49.47 -22.22
C GLU A 237 -15.20 -48.41 -22.15
N THR A 238 -14.83 -47.86 -23.31
CA THR A 238 -13.84 -46.78 -23.41
C THR A 238 -14.57 -45.44 -23.56
N ARG A 239 -13.97 -44.35 -23.03
CA ARG A 239 -14.44 -42.98 -23.28
C ARG A 239 -14.39 -42.67 -24.78
N GLN A 240 -15.25 -41.75 -25.23
CA GLN A 240 -15.16 -41.23 -26.60
C GLN A 240 -13.85 -40.46 -26.79
N ALA A 241 -13.36 -40.41 -28.04
CA ALA A 241 -12.16 -39.64 -28.36
C ALA A 241 -12.42 -38.14 -28.14
N TYR A 242 -11.45 -37.46 -27.54
CA TYR A 242 -11.54 -36.03 -27.25
C TYR A 242 -11.14 -35.20 -28.48
N ASP A 243 -11.96 -34.21 -28.86
CA ASP A 243 -11.70 -33.29 -29.97
C ASP A 243 -11.78 -31.80 -29.57
N GLY A 244 -11.82 -31.50 -28.26
CA GLY A 244 -11.99 -30.15 -27.73
C GLY A 244 -10.77 -29.23 -27.80
N TYR A 245 -9.62 -29.70 -28.32
CA TYR A 245 -8.36 -28.93 -28.35
C TYR A 245 -8.45 -27.58 -29.08
N GLU A 246 -9.23 -27.49 -30.15
CA GLU A 246 -9.42 -26.22 -30.87
C GLU A 246 -10.27 -25.24 -30.07
N ALA A 247 -11.33 -25.75 -29.40
CA ALA A 247 -12.20 -24.96 -28.55
C ALA A 247 -11.48 -24.44 -27.31
N SER A 248 -10.69 -25.28 -26.63
CA SER A 248 -9.94 -24.88 -25.43
C SER A 248 -8.91 -23.79 -25.74
N LYS A 249 -8.24 -23.88 -26.89
CA LYS A 249 -7.33 -22.85 -27.39
C LYS A 249 -8.05 -21.55 -27.71
N ALA A 250 -9.21 -21.61 -28.35
CA ALA A 250 -10.02 -20.42 -28.65
C ALA A 250 -10.46 -19.70 -27.36
N ILE A 251 -10.88 -20.44 -26.33
CA ILE A 251 -11.25 -19.88 -25.02
C ILE A 251 -10.10 -19.10 -24.38
N ILE A 252 -8.87 -19.62 -24.47
CA ILE A 252 -7.68 -18.92 -23.98
C ILE A 252 -7.44 -17.62 -24.78
N GLN A 253 -7.54 -17.67 -26.11
CA GLN A 253 -7.36 -16.47 -26.94
C GLN A 253 -8.40 -15.39 -26.62
N ASP A 254 -9.66 -15.79 -26.47
CA ASP A 254 -10.75 -14.87 -26.11
C ASP A 254 -10.51 -14.23 -24.73
N CYS A 255 -9.97 -14.99 -23.77
CA CYS A 255 -9.59 -14.48 -22.46
C CYS A 255 -8.42 -13.49 -22.54
N GLU A 256 -7.36 -13.80 -23.30
CA GLU A 256 -6.23 -12.88 -23.55
C GLU A 256 -6.72 -11.56 -24.15
N ASP A 257 -7.58 -11.64 -25.17
CA ASP A 257 -8.15 -10.48 -25.85
C ASP A 257 -9.03 -9.65 -24.90
N ALA A 258 -9.87 -10.30 -24.08
CA ALA A 258 -10.71 -9.64 -23.10
C ALA A 258 -9.88 -8.91 -22.03
N LEU A 259 -8.81 -9.53 -21.53
CA LEU A 259 -7.89 -8.94 -20.55
C LEU A 259 -7.10 -7.77 -21.14
N THR A 260 -6.62 -7.91 -22.37
CA THR A 260 -5.82 -6.89 -23.07
C THR A 260 -6.65 -5.65 -23.39
N ASN A 261 -7.92 -5.85 -23.78
CA ASN A 261 -8.85 -4.79 -24.14
C ASN A 261 -9.65 -4.22 -22.96
N TRP A 262 -9.44 -4.72 -21.74
CA TRP A 262 -10.08 -4.18 -20.55
C TRP A 262 -9.60 -2.75 -20.28
N VAL A 263 -10.56 -1.85 -20.03
CA VAL A 263 -10.33 -0.44 -19.70
C VAL A 263 -11.38 0.04 -18.72
N THR A 264 -11.06 1.08 -17.96
CA THR A 264 -11.92 1.66 -16.92
C THR A 264 -13.29 2.07 -17.44
N SER A 265 -13.38 2.55 -18.68
CA SER A 265 -14.63 2.99 -19.32
C SER A 265 -15.59 1.84 -19.66
N ARG A 266 -15.04 0.65 -19.93
CA ARG A 266 -15.77 -0.59 -20.25
C ARG A 266 -16.03 -1.47 -19.03
N ALA A 267 -15.65 -1.00 -17.85
CA ALA A 267 -15.91 -1.69 -16.59
C ALA A 267 -17.39 -2.02 -16.40
N GLN A 268 -17.66 -3.26 -16.02
CA GLN A 268 -19.03 -3.76 -15.85
C GLN A 268 -19.64 -3.30 -14.52
N VAL A 269 -18.83 -3.14 -13.48
CA VAL A 269 -19.29 -2.72 -12.16
C VAL A 269 -19.34 -1.19 -12.07
N LYS A 270 -20.56 -0.63 -12.18
CA LYS A 270 -20.82 0.82 -12.06
C LYS A 270 -21.65 1.13 -10.81
N PRO A 271 -21.02 1.46 -9.67
CA PRO A 271 -21.76 1.77 -8.45
C PRO A 271 -22.59 3.05 -8.64
N LYS A 272 -23.89 2.98 -8.37
CA LYS A 272 -24.79 4.14 -8.39
C LYS A 272 -25.11 4.57 -6.96
N LEU A 273 -24.83 5.83 -6.64
CA LEU A 273 -25.28 6.42 -5.39
C LEU A 273 -26.81 6.55 -5.39
N SER A 274 -27.43 6.20 -4.26
CA SER A 274 -28.86 6.42 -4.04
C SER A 274 -29.25 7.89 -4.28
N THR A 275 -30.50 8.14 -4.69
CA THR A 275 -31.00 9.52 -4.88
C THR A 275 -30.82 10.35 -3.60
N ARG A 276 -31.06 9.75 -2.43
CA ARG A 276 -30.83 10.39 -1.13
C ARG A 276 -29.38 10.82 -0.94
N SER A 277 -28.43 9.92 -1.19
CA SER A 277 -26.99 10.21 -1.06
C SER A 277 -26.52 11.27 -2.06
N ARG A 278 -27.03 11.24 -3.30
CA ARG A 278 -26.73 12.26 -4.31
C ARG A 278 -27.22 13.64 -3.89
N ASN A 279 -28.46 13.75 -3.41
CA ASN A 279 -29.03 15.02 -2.96
C ASN A 279 -28.28 15.59 -1.76
N LEU A 280 -27.89 14.74 -0.80
CA LEU A 280 -27.06 15.15 0.35
C LEU A 280 -25.69 15.66 -0.10
N SER A 281 -25.03 14.95 -1.03
CA SER A 281 -23.72 15.35 -1.56
C SER A 281 -23.79 16.68 -2.33
N GLN A 282 -24.81 16.85 -3.19
CA GLN A 282 -25.04 18.10 -3.92
C GLN A 282 -25.32 19.27 -2.98
N ARG A 283 -26.16 19.06 -1.95
CA ARG A 283 -26.45 20.09 -0.95
C ARG A 283 -25.19 20.49 -0.18
N ARG A 284 -24.35 19.53 0.23
CA ARG A 284 -23.07 19.82 0.90
C ARG A 284 -22.12 20.60 0.00
N LYS A 285 -21.96 20.21 -1.27
CA LYS A 285 -21.14 20.93 -2.25
C LYS A 285 -21.64 22.37 -2.47
N ASN A 286 -22.96 22.55 -2.58
CA ASN A 286 -23.56 23.87 -2.75
C ASN A 286 -23.42 24.75 -1.50
N SER A 287 -23.48 24.18 -0.30
CA SER A 287 -23.20 24.90 0.96
C SER A 287 -21.75 25.35 1.02
N ALA A 288 -20.81 24.45 0.77
CA ALA A 288 -19.38 24.76 0.76
C ALA A 288 -18.99 25.81 -0.31
N LYS A 289 -19.73 25.88 -1.42
CA LYS A 289 -19.55 26.91 -2.45
C LYS A 289 -20.16 28.27 -2.07
N ARG A 290 -21.15 28.30 -1.17
CA ARG A 290 -21.81 29.52 -0.67
C ARG A 290 -21.09 30.13 0.52
N GLU A 291 -20.57 29.31 1.43
CA GLU A 291 -19.71 29.72 2.55
C GLU A 291 -18.27 29.93 2.08
N GLY A 292 -18.07 30.65 0.98
CA GLY A 292 -16.77 30.81 0.32
C GLY A 292 -15.63 30.92 1.34
N GLY A 293 -14.62 30.06 1.19
CA GLY A 293 -13.47 30.02 2.09
C GLY A 293 -12.98 31.43 2.37
N VAL A 294 -12.80 31.76 3.64
CA VAL A 294 -12.40 33.10 4.09
C VAL A 294 -11.10 33.45 3.38
N ASP A 295 -11.17 34.37 2.42
CA ASP A 295 -10.01 34.89 1.73
C ASP A 295 -9.27 35.81 2.70
N LEU A 296 -8.20 35.27 3.30
CA LEU A 296 -7.33 36.00 4.21
C LEU A 296 -6.24 36.78 3.46
N ALA A 297 -6.17 36.70 2.12
CA ALA A 297 -5.17 37.43 1.34
C ALA A 297 -5.30 38.96 1.45
N SER A 298 -6.45 39.45 1.93
CA SER A 298 -6.73 40.87 2.15
C SER A 298 -6.55 41.34 3.61
N GLN A 299 -6.09 40.49 4.53
CA GLN A 299 -5.86 40.90 5.93
C GLN A 299 -4.45 41.46 6.21
N ASP A 300 -3.52 41.34 5.27
CA ASP A 300 -2.20 41.94 5.43
C ASP A 300 -2.28 43.45 5.16
N GLN A 301 -2.01 44.24 6.21
CA GLN A 301 -1.74 45.67 6.06
C GLN A 301 -0.52 45.84 5.14
N PRO A 302 -0.56 46.74 4.14
CA PRO A 302 0.61 46.99 3.30
C PRO A 302 1.75 47.48 4.18
N MET A 303 2.76 46.62 4.33
CA MET A 303 4.00 46.90 5.03
C MET A 303 4.65 48.11 4.35
N LYS A 304 4.90 49.17 5.12
CA LYS A 304 5.61 50.35 4.60
C LYS A 304 7.02 49.93 4.18
N ASP A 305 7.41 50.43 3.01
CA ASP A 305 8.56 50.04 2.20
C ASP A 305 9.90 50.48 2.82
N ASP A 306 10.30 49.89 3.96
CA ASP A 306 11.69 49.94 4.45
C ASP A 306 12.43 48.69 3.95
N ARG A 307 12.94 48.80 2.71
CA ARG A 307 13.65 47.76 1.96
C ARG A 307 15.08 47.55 2.46
N ASP A 308 15.29 46.83 3.56
CA ASP A 308 16.66 46.38 3.88
C ASP A 308 16.81 45.09 4.71
N SER A 309 15.79 44.22 4.79
CA SER A 309 15.89 42.98 5.58
C SER A 309 15.51 41.69 4.84
N TRP A 310 15.54 41.67 3.50
CA TRP A 310 15.33 40.42 2.75
C TRP A 310 16.66 39.89 2.21
N VAL A 311 17.10 38.76 2.76
CA VAL A 311 18.29 38.03 2.28
C VAL A 311 17.83 36.82 1.45
N PRO A 312 18.35 36.63 0.21
CA PRO A 312 17.99 35.50 -0.63
C PRO A 312 18.30 34.14 0.02
N ALA A 313 17.47 33.14 -0.27
CA ALA A 313 17.51 31.80 0.33
C ALA A 313 18.85 31.04 0.20
N GLY A 314 19.76 31.47 -0.68
CA GLY A 314 21.10 30.87 -0.83
C GLY A 314 22.14 31.31 0.22
N GLN A 315 21.80 32.24 1.14
CA GLN A 315 22.69 32.66 2.23
C GLN A 315 22.27 32.13 3.62
N HIS A 316 21.23 31.29 3.69
CA HIS A 316 20.96 30.49 4.89
C HIS A 316 21.93 29.30 4.91
N GLY A 317 22.66 29.13 6.01
CA GLY A 317 23.64 28.05 6.19
C GLY A 317 23.05 26.67 5.87
N GLU A 318 23.84 25.86 5.16
CA GLU A 318 23.53 24.49 4.78
C GLU A 318 23.12 23.67 6.02
N TYR A 319 21.91 23.12 5.99
CA TYR A 319 21.54 22.01 6.87
C TYR A 319 21.91 20.73 6.12
N GLU A 320 23.03 20.11 6.51
CA GLU A 320 23.38 18.76 6.11
C GLU A 320 22.22 17.82 6.53
N GLN A 321 21.58 17.21 5.53
CA GLN A 321 20.75 16.04 5.73
C GLN A 321 21.69 14.86 5.95
N GLU A 322 21.89 14.48 7.21
CA GLU A 322 22.36 13.12 7.53
C GLU A 322 21.22 12.16 7.15
N GLU A 323 21.44 11.39 6.09
CA GLU A 323 20.67 10.20 5.78
C GLU A 323 20.95 9.15 6.87
N ASP A 324 20.10 9.08 7.89
CA ASP A 324 20.10 7.95 8.82
C ASP A 324 19.55 6.71 8.09
N ASP A 325 20.47 5.94 7.52
CA ASP A 325 20.31 4.52 7.23
C ASP A 325 20.26 3.77 8.58
N GLU A 326 19.07 3.65 9.18
CA GLU A 326 18.82 2.66 10.23
C GLU A 326 18.75 1.26 9.59
N GLU A 327 19.92 0.70 9.27
CA GLU A 327 20.10 -0.75 9.14
C GLU A 327 20.04 -1.40 10.53
N GLU A 328 19.27 -2.48 10.63
CA GLU A 328 19.03 -3.27 11.84
C GLU A 328 20.34 -3.96 12.31
N GLU A 329 21.00 -3.44 13.34
CA GLU A 329 21.95 -4.19 14.18
C GLU A 329 21.31 -4.48 15.55
N GLU A 330 20.67 -5.64 15.70
CA GLU A 330 20.45 -6.28 17.01
C GLU A 330 20.54 -7.82 16.85
N GLU A 331 21.74 -8.36 16.65
CA GLU A 331 22.09 -9.73 17.03
C GLU A 331 23.57 -9.78 17.42
N ALA A 332 23.88 -9.68 18.73
CA ALA A 332 24.97 -10.41 19.39
C ALA A 332 25.18 -9.92 20.84
N GLU A 333 24.40 -10.40 21.81
CA GLU A 333 24.89 -10.57 23.19
C GLU A 333 24.19 -11.74 23.88
N GLU A 334 24.58 -12.98 23.54
CA GLU A 334 24.51 -14.11 24.49
C GLU A 334 25.75 -15.01 24.29
N GLU A 335 26.89 -14.63 24.87
CA GLU A 335 28.00 -15.56 25.11
C GLU A 335 27.99 -16.08 26.56
N HIS A 336 27.61 -17.35 26.68
CA HIS A 336 28.23 -18.39 27.51
C HIS A 336 28.88 -17.99 28.85
N HIS A 337 28.16 -18.20 29.95
CA HIS A 337 28.76 -18.65 31.21
C HIS A 337 28.74 -20.18 31.27
N ALA A 338 29.89 -20.81 31.01
CA ALA A 338 30.16 -22.22 31.30
C ALA A 338 31.06 -22.34 32.54
N GLY A 339 30.64 -23.17 33.49
CA GLY A 339 31.35 -23.55 34.72
C GLY A 339 30.33 -23.68 35.84
N THR A 340 29.99 -24.84 36.37
CA THR A 340 30.89 -25.90 36.86
C THR A 340 30.18 -27.25 36.98
N ASN A 341 30.94 -28.32 36.77
CA ASN A 341 30.58 -29.71 37.00
C ASN A 341 30.26 -29.96 38.49
N GLY A 342 29.09 -30.53 38.79
CA GLY A 342 28.74 -31.09 40.09
C GLY A 342 28.32 -32.55 39.95
N GLN A 343 29.26 -33.47 40.19
CA GLN A 343 28.97 -34.88 40.42
C GLN A 343 28.02 -35.01 41.63
N HIS A 344 26.93 -35.78 41.47
CA HIS A 344 26.26 -36.39 42.61
C HIS A 344 26.06 -37.88 42.36
N GLN A 345 26.74 -38.61 43.23
CA GLN A 345 26.76 -40.04 43.42
C GLN A 345 25.49 -40.44 44.19
N VAL A 346 24.78 -41.47 43.72
CA VAL A 346 23.67 -42.07 44.47
C VAL A 346 24.21 -43.30 45.21
N PRO A 347 24.00 -43.43 46.53
CA PRO A 347 24.43 -44.61 47.27
C PRO A 347 23.31 -45.65 47.43
N ALA A 348 23.75 -46.91 47.48
CA ALA A 348 23.13 -48.15 47.95
C ALA A 348 21.93 -48.71 47.18
#